data_AF-A0AAD7U193-F1
#
_entry.id   AF-A0AAD7U193-F1
#
_cell.length_a   1.000
_cell.length_b   1.000
_cell.length_c   1.000
_cell.angle_alpha   90.00
_cell.angle_beta   90.00
_cell.angle_gamma   90.00
#
_symmetry.space_group_name_H-M   'P 1'
#
loop_
_entity.id
_entity.type
_entity.pdbx_description
1 polymer ?
#
loop_
_entity_poly.entity_id
_entity_poly.type
_entity_poly.pdbx_seq_one_letter_code
_entity_poly.pdbx_strand_id
1 'polypeptide(L)'
;MTMFHPLRIRHCLRAFVPSPASYARPPILRRPLSNVSASTSSPLSDGAADIRARLMQELKAAMKSKDQVKSTVIRSVLSEVYAADKTPSGTAATSAAITTILRRAVTRRADAATQFENAARPDLAQKEREEAALLESFLPPLLPEAEIDRILQGVLADPAVANARSKGPPQKVLGLVFKTFYSRVDKSTVDPELHTRVRLRHRTHICVATG
;
A
#
# COMPACT_ATOMS: atom_id res chain seq x y z
N MET A 1 -1.17 10.32 -84.28
CA MET A 1 0.22 10.61 -84.70
C MET A 1 1.08 10.76 -83.46
N THR A 2 2.19 9.99 -83.40
CA THR A 2 3.53 10.32 -82.85
C THR A 2 3.62 11.16 -81.57
N MET A 3 4.46 10.91 -80.57
CA MET A 3 5.55 9.98 -80.31
C MET A 3 6.02 10.30 -78.86
N PHE A 4 6.93 9.46 -78.35
CA PHE A 4 7.89 9.70 -77.26
C PHE A 4 7.65 9.02 -75.90
N HIS A 5 8.44 7.95 -75.77
CA HIS A 5 8.83 7.16 -74.61
C HIS A 5 10.04 7.86 -73.90
N PRO A 6 10.69 7.28 -72.88
CA PRO A 6 10.69 7.73 -71.49
C PRO A 6 12.05 8.27 -71.00
N LEU A 7 12.07 8.99 -69.87
CA LEU A 7 13.30 9.20 -69.09
C LEU A 7 13.16 8.67 -67.66
N ARG A 8 13.77 7.50 -67.46
CA ARG A 8 14.22 6.97 -66.17
C ARG A 8 15.11 8.00 -65.49
N ILE A 9 14.76 8.42 -64.27
CA ILE A 9 15.74 8.93 -63.31
C ILE A 9 15.62 8.05 -62.06
N ARG A 10 16.44 7.00 -62.03
CA ARG A 10 16.73 6.23 -60.81
C ARG A 10 17.53 7.15 -59.89
N HIS A 11 16.86 7.83 -58.95
CA HIS A 11 17.57 8.45 -57.84
C HIS A 11 17.90 7.36 -56.81
N CYS A 12 19.17 6.94 -56.84
CA CYS A 12 19.80 6.14 -55.80
C CYS A 12 19.85 6.94 -54.50
N LEU A 13 18.82 6.84 -53.65
CA LEU A 13 18.93 7.26 -52.25
C LEU A 13 19.63 6.13 -51.46
N ARG A 14 20.96 6.09 -51.60
CA ARG A 14 21.82 5.23 -50.80
C ARG A 14 21.81 5.78 -49.38
N ALA A 15 21.14 5.08 -48.47
CA ALA A 15 21.14 5.38 -47.05
C ALA A 15 22.60 5.45 -46.55
N PHE A 16 23.01 6.65 -46.19
CA PHE A 16 24.30 6.93 -45.55
C PHE A 16 24.18 6.48 -44.09
N VAL A 17 24.58 5.24 -43.82
CA VAL A 17 24.73 4.73 -42.45
C VAL A 17 26.05 5.27 -41.90
N PRO A 18 26.06 6.16 -40.90
CA PRO A 18 27.32 6.63 -40.30
C PRO A 18 28.01 5.49 -39.55
N SER A 19 29.29 5.30 -39.87
CA SER A 19 30.20 4.33 -39.25
C SER A 19 30.30 4.54 -37.73
N PRO A 20 30.28 3.47 -36.90
CA PRO A 20 30.43 3.62 -35.46
C PRO A 20 31.86 4.05 -35.15
N ALA A 21 32.03 5.34 -34.87
CA ALA A 21 33.24 5.87 -34.26
C ALA A 21 33.54 5.07 -32.98
N SER A 22 34.75 4.51 -32.95
CA SER A 22 35.36 3.79 -31.82
C SER A 22 35.16 4.53 -30.50
N TYR A 23 34.20 4.06 -29.70
CA TYR A 23 34.19 4.37 -28.27
C TYR A 23 35.25 3.49 -27.59
N ALA A 24 36.46 4.03 -27.45
CA ALA A 24 37.47 3.47 -26.59
C ALA A 24 36.92 3.42 -25.15
N ARG A 25 36.79 2.22 -24.57
CA ARG A 25 36.45 2.05 -23.15
C ARG A 25 37.58 2.66 -22.31
N PRO A 26 37.31 3.60 -21.39
CA PRO A 26 38.33 4.09 -20.48
C PRO A 26 38.78 2.95 -19.54
N PRO A 27 40.06 2.92 -19.12
CA PRO A 27 40.56 1.91 -18.21
C PRO A 27 39.86 2.00 -16.85
N ILE A 28 39.46 0.84 -16.33
CA ILE A 28 38.80 0.69 -15.03
C ILE A 28 39.83 1.01 -13.93
N LEU A 29 39.82 2.23 -13.40
CA LEU A 29 40.54 2.57 -12.19
C LEU A 29 39.84 1.87 -11.01
N ARG A 30 40.42 0.78 -10.51
CA ARG A 30 39.97 0.10 -9.30
C ARG A 30 40.18 1.03 -8.10
N ARG A 31 39.09 1.69 -7.66
CA ARG A 31 39.10 2.41 -6.39
C ARG A 31 39.40 1.42 -5.26
N PRO A 32 40.34 1.73 -4.35
CA PRO A 32 40.60 0.89 -3.20
C PRO A 32 39.35 0.82 -2.33
N LEU A 33 39.00 -0.39 -1.90
CA LEU A 33 37.91 -0.64 -0.96
C LEU A 33 38.30 -0.04 0.40
N SER A 34 38.08 1.26 0.57
CA SER A 34 38.12 1.90 1.88
C SER A 34 36.96 1.36 2.70
N ASN A 35 37.34 0.55 3.69
CA ASN A 35 36.55 -0.15 4.69
C ASN A 35 35.34 0.66 5.17
N VAL A 36 34.17 0.44 4.58
CA VAL A 36 32.90 0.88 5.16
C VAL A 36 32.59 -0.14 6.25
N SER A 37 33.02 0.18 7.46
CA SER A 37 32.55 -0.46 8.68
C SER A 37 31.02 -0.45 8.63
N ALA A 38 30.45 -1.62 8.36
CA ALA A 38 29.04 -1.89 8.58
C ALA A 38 28.83 -1.78 10.09
N SER A 39 28.44 -0.58 10.54
CA SER A 39 27.82 -0.38 11.83
C SER A 39 26.58 -1.25 11.85
N THR A 40 26.65 -2.28 12.68
CA THR A 40 25.55 -3.14 13.10
C THR A 40 24.32 -2.29 13.44
N SER A 41 23.40 -2.17 12.49
CA SER A 41 22.03 -1.77 12.82
C SER A 41 21.42 -2.95 13.57
N SER A 42 21.29 -2.77 14.88
CA SER A 42 20.74 -3.71 15.84
C SER A 42 19.58 -4.52 15.26
N PRO A 43 19.65 -5.87 15.26
CA PRO A 43 18.46 -6.65 14.98
C PRO A 43 17.58 -6.59 16.23
N LEU A 44 16.26 -6.58 16.03
CA LEU A 44 15.23 -6.68 17.06
C LEU A 44 14.90 -5.35 17.77
N SER A 45 14.01 -4.56 17.15
CA SER A 45 13.05 -3.74 17.91
C SER A 45 11.65 -4.27 17.65
N ASP A 46 11.27 -5.20 18.53
CA ASP A 46 9.98 -5.28 19.19
C ASP A 46 8.70 -5.44 18.34
N GLY A 47 8.33 -6.71 18.14
CA GLY A 47 7.17 -7.21 18.87
C GLY A 47 5.77 -6.74 18.46
N ALA A 48 5.52 -6.51 17.16
CA ALA A 48 4.17 -6.50 16.56
C ALA A 48 4.11 -7.33 15.25
N ALA A 49 5.02 -8.30 15.16
CA ALA A 49 5.26 -9.25 14.07
C ALA A 49 5.68 -8.60 12.74
N ASP A 50 6.87 -8.95 12.25
CA ASP A 50 7.31 -8.63 10.89
C ASP A 50 6.36 -9.30 9.89
N ILE A 51 5.25 -8.65 9.56
CA ILE A 51 4.26 -9.11 8.58
C ILE A 51 4.96 -9.40 7.25
N ARG A 52 5.97 -8.59 6.91
CA ARG A 52 6.86 -8.83 5.78
C ARG A 52 7.54 -10.19 5.86
N ALA A 53 8.17 -10.51 6.99
CA ALA A 53 8.85 -11.79 7.19
C ALA A 53 7.85 -12.96 7.14
N ARG A 54 6.66 -12.81 7.74
CA ARG A 54 5.59 -13.81 7.70
C ARG A 54 5.12 -14.07 6.26
N LEU A 55 4.89 -13.02 5.46
CA LEU A 55 4.54 -13.14 4.04
C LEU A 55 5.65 -13.85 3.23
N MET A 56 6.92 -13.54 3.52
CA MET A 56 8.05 -14.21 2.86
C MET A 56 8.19 -15.68 3.25
N GLN A 57 7.91 -16.02 4.51
CA GLN A 57 7.88 -17.41 4.99
C GLN A 57 6.76 -18.20 4.29
N GLU A 58 5.56 -17.64 4.23
CA GLU A 58 4.43 -18.34 3.59
C GLU A 58 4.54 -18.38 2.07
N LEU A 59 5.22 -17.43 1.44
CA LEU A 59 5.60 -17.58 0.04
C LEU A 59 6.48 -18.81 -0.17
N LYS A 60 7.48 -19.03 0.69
CA LYS A 60 8.36 -20.21 0.60
C LYS A 60 7.57 -21.49 0.87
N ALA A 61 6.68 -21.49 1.85
CA ALA A 61 5.81 -22.63 2.16
C ALA A 61 4.90 -22.96 0.96
N ALA A 62 4.23 -21.96 0.37
CA ALA A 62 3.38 -22.12 -0.81
C ALA A 62 4.14 -22.64 -2.03
N MET A 63 5.39 -22.21 -2.22
CA MET A 63 6.25 -22.74 -3.29
C MET A 63 6.60 -24.22 -3.06
N LYS A 64 6.77 -24.63 -1.80
CA LYS A 64 7.07 -26.03 -1.45
C LYS A 64 5.84 -26.94 -1.58
N SER A 65 4.65 -26.46 -1.20
CA SER A 65 3.38 -27.17 -1.37
C SER A 65 2.84 -27.14 -2.80
N LYS A 66 3.48 -26.39 -3.71
CA LYS A 66 3.02 -26.13 -5.09
C LYS A 66 1.63 -25.48 -5.16
N ASP A 67 1.25 -24.75 -4.11
CA ASP A 67 0.01 -23.96 -4.09
C ASP A 67 0.15 -22.73 -4.99
N GLN A 68 -0.21 -22.88 -6.26
CA GLN A 68 -0.07 -21.79 -7.25
C GLN A 68 -0.87 -20.55 -6.86
N VAL A 69 -2.12 -20.72 -6.42
CA VAL A 69 -3.03 -19.62 -6.01
C VAL A 69 -2.41 -18.81 -4.88
N LYS A 70 -2.06 -19.45 -3.76
CA LYS A 70 -1.41 -18.78 -2.62
C LYS A 70 -0.13 -18.08 -3.02
N SER A 71 0.70 -18.71 -3.85
CA SER A 71 1.98 -18.12 -4.28
C SER A 71 1.78 -16.83 -5.11
N THR A 72 0.77 -16.81 -5.99
CA THR A 72 0.45 -15.66 -6.85
C THR A 72 -0.10 -14.51 -6.02
N VAL A 73 -1.02 -14.80 -5.11
CA VAL A 73 -1.61 -13.83 -4.18
C VAL A 73 -0.53 -13.16 -3.33
N ILE A 74 0.33 -13.95 -2.68
CA ILE A 74 1.38 -13.42 -1.81
C ILE A 74 2.42 -12.59 -2.62
N ARG A 75 2.79 -13.01 -3.84
CA ARG A 75 3.67 -12.20 -4.70
C ARG A 75 3.06 -10.88 -5.13
N SER A 76 1.75 -10.87 -5.43
CA SER A 76 1.03 -9.65 -5.78
C SER A 76 1.12 -8.62 -4.64
N VAL A 77 0.85 -9.05 -3.40
CA VAL A 77 0.98 -8.18 -2.23
C VAL A 77 2.42 -7.73 -1.99
N LEU A 78 3.39 -8.64 -2.05
CA LEU A 78 4.80 -8.28 -1.87
C LEU A 78 5.27 -7.25 -2.91
N SER A 79 4.78 -7.33 -4.15
CA SER A 79 5.09 -6.35 -5.20
C SER A 79 4.60 -4.95 -4.83
N GLU A 80 3.43 -4.85 -4.20
CA GLU A 80 2.91 -3.58 -3.70
C GLU A 80 3.70 -3.05 -2.52
N VAL A 81 4.17 -3.92 -1.62
CA VAL A 81 5.08 -3.55 -0.53
C VAL A 81 6.39 -3.00 -1.09
N TYR A 82 7.00 -3.67 -2.08
CA TYR A 82 8.20 -3.17 -2.76
C TYR A 82 7.96 -1.87 -3.53
N ALA A 83 6.76 -1.65 -4.06
CA ALA A 83 6.40 -0.38 -4.68
C ALA A 83 6.33 0.74 -3.64
N ALA A 84 5.80 0.46 -2.45
CA ALA A 84 5.78 1.41 -1.33
C ALA A 84 7.21 1.73 -0.83
N ASP A 85 8.11 0.75 -0.80
CA ASP A 85 9.53 0.93 -0.42
C ASP A 85 10.27 1.91 -1.36
N LYS A 86 9.86 1.99 -2.64
CA LYS A 86 10.50 2.85 -3.66
C LYS A 86 10.02 4.31 -3.63
N THR A 87 9.11 4.65 -2.73
CA THR A 87 8.63 6.03 -2.59
C THR A 87 9.75 6.94 -2.06
N PRO A 88 9.76 8.25 -2.41
CA PRO A 88 10.88 9.16 -2.15
C PRO A 88 11.19 9.41 -0.66
N SER A 89 10.43 8.81 0.26
CA SER A 89 10.68 8.84 1.71
C SER A 89 11.92 8.05 2.13
N GLY A 90 12.49 7.20 1.24
CA GLY A 90 13.77 6.51 1.46
C GLY A 90 13.81 5.52 2.63
N THR A 91 12.65 5.21 3.20
CA THR A 91 12.49 4.37 4.39
C THR A 91 11.70 3.13 4.02
N ALA A 92 12.15 1.96 4.48
CA ALA A 92 11.43 0.71 4.26
C ALA A 92 10.02 0.80 4.88
N ALA A 93 9.03 0.21 4.20
CA ALA A 93 7.65 0.22 4.65
C ALA A 93 7.55 -0.41 6.06
N THR A 94 7.10 0.38 7.02
CA THR A 94 6.81 -0.07 8.40
C THR A 94 5.72 -1.14 8.39
N SER A 95 5.68 -2.01 9.40
CA SER A 95 4.62 -3.01 9.59
C SER A 95 3.21 -2.42 9.43
N ALA A 96 2.94 -1.23 9.98
CA ALA A 96 1.66 -0.53 9.82
C ALA A 96 1.33 -0.16 8.36
N ALA A 97 2.32 0.23 7.57
CA ALA A 97 2.15 0.50 6.15
C ALA A 97 1.82 -0.79 5.38
N ILE A 98 2.49 -1.89 5.71
CA ILE A 98 2.23 -3.21 5.11
C ILE A 98 0.81 -3.70 5.42
N THR A 99 0.35 -3.56 6.67
CA THR A 99 -1.04 -3.88 7.04
C THR A 99 -2.05 -3.04 6.25
N THR A 100 -1.74 -1.77 6.01
CA THR A 100 -2.59 -0.89 5.19
C THR A 100 -2.67 -1.35 3.74
N ILE A 101 -1.54 -1.78 3.16
CA ILE A 101 -1.47 -2.36 1.81
C ILE A 101 -2.26 -3.66 1.74
N LEU A 102 -2.09 -4.55 2.72
CA LEU A 102 -2.84 -5.80 2.83
C LEU A 102 -4.36 -5.57 2.89
N ARG A 103 -4.82 -4.64 3.72
CA ARG A 103 -6.25 -4.26 3.78
C ARG A 103 -6.77 -3.77 2.43
N ARG A 104 -6.03 -2.89 1.76
CA ARG A 104 -6.39 -2.43 0.40
C ARG A 104 -6.44 -3.57 -0.62
N ALA A 105 -5.56 -4.55 -0.48
CA ALA A 105 -5.53 -5.72 -1.35
C ALA A 105 -6.72 -6.66 -1.11
N VAL A 106 -7.21 -6.78 0.13
CA VAL A 106 -8.45 -7.50 0.48
C VAL A 106 -9.66 -6.79 -0.10
N THR A 107 -9.80 -5.48 0.14
CA THR A 107 -10.95 -4.70 -0.36
C THR A 107 -11.06 -4.76 -1.88
N ARG A 108 -9.94 -4.59 -2.61
CA ARG A 108 -9.94 -4.69 -4.09
C ARG A 108 -10.43 -6.05 -4.59
N ARG A 109 -10.13 -7.14 -3.88
CA ARG A 109 -10.60 -8.49 -4.23
C ARG A 109 -12.08 -8.69 -3.89
N ALA A 110 -12.54 -8.15 -2.76
CA ALA A 110 -13.97 -8.15 -2.42
C ALA A 110 -14.80 -7.34 -3.42
N ASP A 111 -14.29 -6.18 -3.84
CA ASP A 111 -14.91 -5.35 -4.89
C ASP A 111 -14.93 -6.08 -6.24
N ALA A 112 -13.83 -6.75 -6.59
CA ALA A 112 -13.74 -7.56 -7.81
C ALA A 112 -14.72 -8.75 -7.78
N ALA A 113 -14.82 -9.45 -6.65
CA ALA A 113 -15.78 -10.54 -6.47
C ALA A 113 -17.22 -10.04 -6.69
N THR A 114 -17.57 -8.91 -6.10
CA THR A 114 -18.89 -8.28 -6.27
C THR A 114 -19.14 -7.89 -7.72
N GLN A 115 -18.14 -7.36 -8.42
CA GLN A 115 -18.23 -7.03 -9.86
C GLN A 115 -18.44 -8.29 -10.71
N PHE A 116 -17.76 -9.40 -10.41
CA PHE A 116 -17.95 -10.66 -11.13
C PHE A 116 -19.32 -11.29 -10.85
N GLU A 117 -19.86 -11.15 -9.64
CA GLU A 117 -21.23 -11.55 -9.31
C GLU A 117 -22.26 -10.75 -10.11
N ASN A 118 -22.09 -9.43 -10.17
CA ASN A 118 -22.95 -8.56 -10.96
C ASN A 118 -22.87 -8.86 -12.47
N ALA A 119 -21.72 -9.35 -12.94
CA ALA A 119 -21.50 -9.80 -14.31
C ALA A 119 -21.97 -11.25 -14.57
N ALA A 120 -22.69 -11.87 -13.63
CA ALA A 120 -23.18 -13.25 -13.70
C ALA A 120 -22.07 -14.31 -13.91
N ARG A 121 -20.88 -14.08 -13.33
CA ARG A 121 -19.71 -14.98 -13.37
C ARG A 121 -19.32 -15.47 -11.96
N PRO A 122 -20.13 -16.32 -11.32
CA PRO A 122 -19.91 -16.76 -9.94
C PRO A 122 -18.61 -17.57 -9.77
N ASP A 123 -18.16 -18.31 -10.80
CA ASP A 123 -16.90 -19.07 -10.74
C ASP A 123 -15.67 -18.18 -10.53
N LEU A 124 -15.69 -16.95 -11.06
CA LEU A 124 -14.60 -15.98 -10.87
C LEU A 124 -14.74 -15.26 -9.55
N ALA A 125 -15.98 -14.92 -9.15
CA ALA A 125 -16.24 -14.31 -7.86
C ALA A 125 -15.79 -15.20 -6.70
N GLN A 126 -16.05 -16.51 -6.78
CA GLN A 126 -15.64 -17.46 -5.77
C GLN A 126 -14.11 -17.52 -5.63
N LYS A 127 -13.37 -17.48 -6.74
CA LYS A 127 -11.90 -17.43 -6.73
C LYS A 127 -11.39 -16.16 -6.04
N GLU A 128 -11.94 -14.99 -6.39
CA GLU A 128 -11.55 -13.73 -5.76
C GLU A 128 -11.86 -13.70 -4.24
N ARG A 129 -12.99 -14.29 -3.83
CA ARG A 129 -13.34 -14.44 -2.40
C ARG A 129 -12.37 -15.35 -1.66
N GLU A 130 -11.96 -16.45 -2.28
CA GLU A 130 -10.94 -17.35 -1.72
C GLU A 130 -9.59 -16.65 -1.56
N GLU A 131 -9.18 -15.85 -2.55
CA GLU A 131 -7.97 -15.03 -2.45
C GLU A 131 -8.08 -13.97 -1.35
N ALA A 132 -9.24 -13.33 -1.20
CA ALA A 132 -9.48 -12.36 -0.13
C ALA A 132 -9.37 -13.02 1.25
N ALA A 133 -10.01 -14.18 1.45
CA ALA A 133 -9.97 -14.93 2.71
C ALA A 133 -8.54 -15.39 3.05
N LEU A 134 -7.74 -15.79 2.04
CA LEU A 134 -6.33 -16.12 2.24
C LEU A 134 -5.55 -14.91 2.78
N LEU A 135 -5.78 -13.71 2.23
CA LEU A 135 -5.12 -12.50 2.68
C LEU A 135 -5.58 -12.07 4.07
N GLU A 136 -6.87 -12.20 4.39
CA GLU A 136 -7.43 -11.88 5.71
C GLU A 136 -6.73 -12.62 6.86
N SER A 137 -6.29 -13.86 6.63
CA SER A 137 -5.54 -14.65 7.62
C SER A 137 -4.18 -14.04 8.04
N PHE A 138 -3.64 -13.13 7.23
CA PHE A 138 -2.40 -12.40 7.50
C PHE A 138 -2.62 -11.07 8.21
N LEU A 139 -3.84 -10.56 8.24
CA LEU A 139 -4.14 -9.30 8.91
C LEU A 139 -4.27 -9.53 10.42
N PRO A 140 -3.81 -8.57 11.24
CA PRO A 140 -4.18 -8.54 12.64
C PRO A 140 -5.69 -8.34 12.78
N PRO A 141 -6.32 -8.97 13.80
CA PRO A 141 -7.75 -8.80 14.05
C PRO A 141 -8.10 -7.32 14.23
N LEU A 142 -9.24 -6.92 13.67
CA LEU A 142 -9.77 -5.58 13.84
C LEU A 142 -10.15 -5.37 15.31
N LEU A 143 -9.97 -4.14 15.79
CA LEU A 143 -10.50 -3.77 17.11
C LEU A 143 -12.03 -3.81 17.05
N PRO A 144 -12.72 -4.48 18.00
CA PRO A 144 -14.16 -4.49 18.02
C PRO A 144 -14.69 -3.07 18.29
N GLU A 145 -15.86 -2.76 17.72
CA GLU A 145 -16.46 -1.42 17.83
C GLU A 145 -16.63 -0.95 19.28
N ALA A 146 -16.98 -1.86 20.20
CA ALA A 146 -17.10 -1.55 21.62
C ALA A 146 -15.78 -1.06 22.25
N GLU A 147 -14.64 -1.62 21.85
CA GLU A 147 -13.33 -1.20 22.36
C GLU A 147 -12.91 0.13 21.75
N ILE A 148 -13.23 0.35 20.47
CA ILE A 148 -13.03 1.64 19.82
C ILE A 148 -13.86 2.73 20.51
N ASP A 149 -15.13 2.47 20.81
CA ASP A 149 -16.01 3.40 21.52
C ASP A 149 -15.46 3.72 22.92
N ARG A 150 -14.93 2.74 23.65
CA ARG A 150 -14.26 2.96 24.95
C ARG A 150 -13.04 3.86 24.83
N ILE A 151 -12.15 3.59 23.86
CA ILE A 151 -10.96 4.40 23.64
C ILE A 151 -11.37 5.83 23.25
N LEU A 152 -12.38 5.98 22.40
CA LEU A 152 -12.91 7.29 22.00
C LEU A 152 -13.52 8.05 23.19
N GLN A 153 -14.29 7.39 24.06
CA GLN A 153 -14.80 7.99 25.29
C GLN A 153 -13.65 8.47 26.20
N GLY A 154 -12.59 7.67 26.34
CA GLY A 154 -11.39 8.07 27.07
C GLY A 154 -10.69 9.29 26.45
N VAL A 155 -10.62 9.37 25.11
CA VAL A 155 -10.07 10.55 24.42
C VAL A 155 -10.96 11.77 24.58
N LEU A 156 -12.29 11.62 24.61
CA LEU A 156 -13.22 12.73 24.83
C LEU A 156 -13.17 13.28 26.26
N ALA A 157 -12.81 12.43 27.24
CA ALA A 157 -12.61 12.83 28.63
C ALA A 157 -11.25 13.51 28.88
N ASP A 158 -10.31 13.44 27.93
CA ASP A 158 -9.01 14.10 28.03
C ASP A 158 -9.19 15.62 28.16
N PRO A 159 -8.59 16.30 29.15
CA PRO A 159 -8.77 17.73 29.39
C PRO A 159 -8.43 18.60 28.18
N ALA A 160 -7.49 18.17 27.33
CA ALA A 160 -7.18 18.90 26.09
C ALA A 160 -8.36 18.89 25.11
N VAL A 161 -9.07 17.76 25.03
CA VAL A 161 -10.24 17.57 24.14
C VAL A 161 -11.49 18.19 24.76
N ALA A 162 -11.71 18.03 26.07
CA ALA A 162 -12.83 18.64 26.79
C ALA A 162 -12.81 20.17 26.69
N ASN A 163 -11.64 20.79 26.86
CA ASN A 163 -11.48 22.24 26.71
C ASN A 163 -11.72 22.72 25.27
N ALA A 164 -11.24 21.95 24.29
CA ALA A 164 -11.48 22.23 22.88
C ALA A 164 -12.98 22.09 22.54
N ARG A 165 -13.68 21.12 23.13
CA ARG A 165 -15.12 20.90 22.94
C ARG A 165 -15.96 22.08 23.42
N SER A 166 -15.57 22.72 24.53
CA SER A 166 -16.31 23.86 25.08
C SER A 166 -16.04 25.19 24.36
N LYS A 167 -14.90 25.35 23.69
CA LYS A 167 -14.45 26.65 23.16
C LYS A 167 -14.14 26.68 21.66
N GLY A 168 -14.14 25.53 21.00
CA GLY A 168 -13.66 25.38 19.62
C GLY A 168 -14.76 25.02 18.62
N PRO A 169 -14.56 25.35 17.33
CA PRO A 169 -15.47 24.89 16.28
C PRO A 169 -15.44 23.36 16.19
N PRO A 170 -16.57 22.70 15.90
CA PRO A 170 -16.71 21.24 15.95
C PRO A 170 -15.69 20.50 15.08
N GLN A 171 -15.27 21.11 13.97
CA GLN A 171 -14.26 20.56 13.06
C GLN A 171 -12.85 20.47 13.69
N LYS A 172 -12.46 21.44 14.51
CA LYS A 172 -11.16 21.43 15.19
C LYS A 172 -11.13 20.42 16.34
N VAL A 173 -12.24 20.27 17.06
CA VAL A 173 -12.40 19.28 18.14
C VAL A 173 -12.25 17.87 17.58
N LEU A 174 -12.93 17.57 16.47
CA LEU A 174 -12.85 16.28 15.82
C LEU A 174 -11.42 15.96 15.34
N GLY A 175 -10.71 16.95 14.78
CA GLY A 175 -9.30 16.79 14.39
C GLY A 175 -8.38 16.47 15.57
N LEU A 176 -8.63 17.08 16.74
CA LEU A 176 -7.87 16.81 17.96
C LEU A 176 -8.16 15.41 18.52
N VAL A 177 -9.44 15.00 18.56
CA VAL A 177 -9.86 13.65 18.97
C VAL A 177 -9.13 12.59 18.13
N PHE A 178 -9.17 12.72 16.82
CA PHE A 178 -8.49 11.76 15.94
C PHE A 178 -6.97 11.79 16.09
N LYS A 179 -6.37 12.96 16.34
CA LYS A 179 -4.92 13.04 16.60
C LYS A 179 -4.53 12.23 17.84
N THR A 180 -5.26 12.39 18.94
CA THR A 180 -5.01 11.67 20.20
C THR A 180 -5.38 10.18 20.09
N PHE A 181 -6.41 9.85 19.32
CA PHE A 181 -6.79 8.47 19.05
C PHE A 181 -5.71 7.74 18.23
N TYR A 182 -5.26 8.33 17.11
CA TYR A 182 -4.24 7.72 16.26
C TYR A 182 -2.82 7.78 16.83
N SER A 183 -2.58 8.52 17.92
CA SER A 183 -1.34 8.39 18.69
C SER A 183 -1.33 7.16 19.59
N ARG A 184 -2.50 6.57 19.87
CA ARG A 184 -2.66 5.39 20.73
C ARG A 184 -3.03 4.13 19.94
N VAL A 185 -3.65 4.30 18.77
CA VAL A 185 -4.11 3.21 17.91
C VAL A 185 -3.54 3.37 16.51
N ASP A 186 -2.91 2.32 16.00
CA ASP A 186 -2.44 2.29 14.62
C ASP A 186 -3.60 2.45 13.62
N LYS A 187 -3.41 3.36 12.67
CA LYS A 187 -4.37 3.62 11.58
C LYS A 187 -4.71 2.36 10.80
N SER A 188 -3.79 1.41 10.73
CA SER A 188 -3.92 0.16 10.01
C SER A 188 -4.77 -0.89 10.74
N THR A 189 -5.13 -0.67 12.01
CA THR A 189 -5.99 -1.59 12.78
C THR A 189 -7.46 -1.15 12.77
N VAL A 190 -7.71 0.11 12.41
CA VAL A 190 -9.02 0.76 12.48
C VAL A 190 -9.75 0.72 11.14
N ASP A 191 -11.05 0.44 11.16
CA ASP A 191 -11.86 0.46 9.95
C ASP A 191 -11.97 1.87 9.34
N PRO A 192 -11.89 1.99 8.01
CA PRO A 192 -12.08 3.28 7.34
C PRO A 192 -13.49 3.84 7.59
N GLU A 193 -14.49 2.97 7.79
CA GLU A 193 -15.87 3.35 8.08
C GLU A 193 -16.02 4.00 9.46
N LEU A 194 -15.13 3.69 10.42
CA LEU A 194 -15.12 4.33 11.73
C LEU A 194 -15.01 5.85 11.60
N HIS A 195 -14.16 6.35 10.70
CA HIS A 195 -13.99 7.78 10.51
C HIS A 195 -15.32 8.46 10.12
N THR A 196 -16.09 7.79 9.25
CA THR A 196 -17.41 8.23 8.82
C THR A 196 -18.42 8.14 9.96
N ARG A 197 -18.50 6.99 10.65
CA ARG A 197 -19.46 6.77 11.75
C ARG A 197 -19.20 7.69 12.94
N VAL A 198 -17.94 7.86 13.36
CA VAL A 198 -17.55 8.77 14.45
C VAL A 198 -17.84 10.21 14.06
N ARG A 199 -17.54 10.62 12.82
CA ARG A 199 -17.88 11.96 12.32
C ARG A 199 -19.39 12.21 12.34
N LEU A 200 -20.22 11.21 11.99
CA LEU A 200 -21.68 11.33 12.02
C LEU A 200 -22.24 11.35 13.46
N ARG A 201 -21.79 10.43 14.31
CA ARG A 201 -22.25 10.29 15.71
C ARG A 201 -21.79 11.44 16.60
N HIS A 202 -20.57 11.95 16.43
CA HIS A 202 -20.05 13.02 17.28
C HIS A 202 -20.39 14.42 16.75
N ARG A 203 -20.80 14.56 15.49
CA ARG A 203 -21.35 15.83 15.01
C ARG A 203 -22.63 16.21 15.76
N THR A 204 -23.47 15.25 16.10
CA THR A 204 -24.65 15.50 16.95
C THR A 204 -24.24 15.75 18.42
N HIS A 205 -23.37 14.93 19.02
CA HIS A 205 -22.96 15.12 20.41
C HIS A 205 -22.10 16.37 20.69
N ILE A 206 -21.31 16.85 19.72
CA ILE A 206 -20.52 18.08 19.86
C ILE A 206 -21.43 19.30 19.68
N CYS A 207 -22.37 19.28 18.73
CA CYS A 207 -23.32 20.37 18.53
C CYS A 207 -24.29 20.58 19.71
N VAL A 208 -24.74 19.50 20.37
CA VAL A 208 -25.67 19.60 21.52
C VAL A 208 -25.02 20.19 22.77
N ALA A 209 -23.67 20.15 22.88
CA ALA A 209 -22.96 20.71 24.04
C ALA A 209 -22.64 22.21 23.90
N THR A 210 -22.93 22.82 22.75
CA THR A 210 -22.64 24.24 22.46
C THR A 210 -23.92 25.10 22.36
N GLY A 211 -25.06 24.54 22.71
CA GLY A 211 -26.36 25.23 22.79
C GLY A 211 -26.71 25.60 24.21
#